data_AF-A0A6I2GN58-F1
#
_entry.id   AF-A0A6I2GN58-F1
#
_cell.length_a   1.000
_cell.length_b   1.000
_cell.length_c   1.000
_cell.angle_alpha   90.00
_cell.angle_beta   90.00
_cell.angle_gamma   90.00
#
_symmetry.space_group_name_H-M   'P 1'
#
loop_
_entity.id
_entity.type
_entity.pdbx_description
1 polymer ?
#
loop_
_entity_poly.entity_id
_entity_poly.type
_entity_poly.pdbx_seq_one_letter_code
_entity_poly.pdbx_strand_id
1 'polypeptide(L)'
;MDGSQGAPVPRRNFEGLFEHVLQPDGAFREALRRAGYDAADPRESYPLGVWREALRVARAHAHPQLTEAQAYRELGRQVIQGLSHTLVGRVFALAAPMLGPARCVAKMPTYLRSSREDVRVHVRALELRLWEVEVHDPDPLPEFVAGSVEAVLRLTRVLPRVEVELQSASAYVLRVSWIA
;
A
#
# COMPACT_ATOMS: atom_id res chain seq x y z
N MET A 1 -27.40 5.26 -1.14
CA MET A 1 -26.59 4.02 -1.10
C MET A 1 -25.81 3.97 -2.39
N ASP A 2 -24.64 4.61 -2.42
CA ASP A 2 -23.76 4.55 -3.58
C ASP A 2 -22.77 3.42 -3.30
N GLY A 3 -22.99 2.27 -3.94
CA GLY A 3 -22.17 1.08 -3.77
C GLY A 3 -20.76 1.41 -4.22
N SER A 4 -19.75 1.26 -3.35
CA SER A 4 -18.38 1.57 -3.70
C SER A 4 -17.98 0.75 -4.93
N GLN A 5 -17.84 1.41 -6.08
CA GLN A 5 -17.45 0.79 -7.34
C GLN A 5 -15.96 0.44 -7.26
N GLY A 6 -15.66 -0.79 -6.88
CA GLY A 6 -14.30 -1.33 -6.84
C GLY A 6 -14.23 -2.65 -6.09
N ALA A 7 -13.23 -3.46 -6.40
CA ALA A 7 -13.08 -4.77 -5.78
C ALA A 7 -12.89 -4.66 -4.27
N PRO A 8 -13.38 -5.64 -3.49
CA PRO A 8 -13.21 -5.64 -2.04
C PRO A 8 -11.73 -5.76 -1.66
N VAL A 9 -11.37 -5.18 -0.52
CA VAL A 9 -10.02 -5.19 0.04
C VAL A 9 -9.91 -6.32 1.07
N PRO A 10 -8.89 -7.19 0.99
CA PRO A 10 -8.76 -8.33 1.90
C PRO A 10 -8.36 -7.88 3.30
N ARG A 11 -8.82 -8.64 4.31
CA ARG A 11 -8.55 -8.44 5.74
C ARG A 11 -7.10 -8.13 6.06
N ARG A 12 -6.16 -8.87 5.45
CA ARG A 12 -4.71 -8.73 5.72
C ARG A 12 -4.16 -7.32 5.54
N ASN A 13 -4.76 -6.49 4.68
CA ASN A 13 -4.33 -5.10 4.50
C ASN A 13 -4.71 -4.25 5.71
N PHE A 14 -5.88 -4.51 6.30
CA PHE A 14 -6.30 -3.89 7.56
C PHE A 14 -5.48 -4.43 8.72
N GLU A 15 -5.27 -5.75 8.83
CA GLU A 15 -4.45 -6.33 9.89
C GLU A 15 -3.02 -5.77 9.88
N GLY A 16 -2.39 -5.72 8.70
CA GLY A 16 -1.06 -5.17 8.54
C GLY A 16 -0.97 -3.75 9.10
N LEU A 17 -1.87 -2.86 8.66
CA LEU A 17 -1.79 -1.46 9.08
C LEU A 17 -2.28 -1.22 10.52
N PHE A 18 -3.43 -1.77 10.88
CA PHE A 18 -4.12 -1.43 12.13
C PHE A 18 -3.76 -2.36 13.28
N GLU A 19 -3.53 -3.65 13.07
CA GLU A 19 -3.24 -4.57 14.18
C GLU A 19 -1.74 -4.64 14.48
N HIS A 20 -0.89 -4.58 13.45
CA HIS A 20 0.56 -4.72 13.61
C HIS A 20 1.33 -3.41 13.72
N VAL A 21 0.76 -2.28 13.27
CA VAL A 21 1.48 -1.00 13.26
C VAL A 21 0.78 0.08 14.08
N LEU A 22 -0.45 0.45 13.73
CA LEU A 22 -1.12 1.61 14.33
C LEU A 22 -1.87 1.31 15.64
N GLN A 23 -2.26 0.07 15.87
CA GLN A 23 -2.87 -0.45 17.12
C GLN A 23 -3.96 0.47 17.70
N PRO A 24 -5.12 0.61 17.03
CA PRO A 24 -6.10 1.63 17.37
C PRO A 24 -6.72 1.45 18.76
N ASP A 25 -6.72 2.54 19.53
CA ASP A 25 -7.39 2.64 20.82
C ASP A 25 -8.28 3.90 20.91
N GLY A 26 -8.98 4.06 22.04
CA GLY A 26 -9.76 5.25 22.36
C GLY A 26 -10.55 5.85 21.18
N ALA A 27 -10.34 7.15 20.94
CA ALA A 27 -11.01 7.89 19.88
C ALA A 27 -10.64 7.44 18.46
N PHE A 28 -9.43 6.89 18.27
CA PHE A 28 -8.99 6.41 16.97
C PHE A 28 -9.73 5.13 16.57
N ARG A 29 -9.89 4.19 17.51
CA ARG A 29 -10.73 3.00 17.32
C ARG A 29 -12.17 3.37 16.99
N GLU A 30 -12.79 4.29 17.74
CA GLU A 30 -14.16 4.73 17.46
C GLU A 30 -14.29 5.45 16.11
N ALA A 31 -13.26 6.15 15.65
CA ALA A 31 -13.23 6.74 14.31
C ALA A 31 -13.17 5.66 13.20
N LEU A 32 -12.38 4.60 13.40
CA LEU A 32 -12.33 3.46 12.48
C LEU A 32 -13.66 2.70 12.44
N ARG A 33 -14.31 2.49 13.59
CA ARG A 33 -15.63 1.84 13.66
C ARG A 33 -16.67 2.62 12.87
N ARG A 34 -16.68 3.95 12.99
CA ARG A 34 -17.55 4.83 12.18
C ARG A 34 -17.22 4.79 10.68
N ALA A 35 -15.96 4.54 10.32
CA ALA A 35 -15.55 4.30 8.93
C ALA A 35 -15.94 2.90 8.41
N GLY A 36 -16.43 2.00 9.28
CA GLY A 36 -16.88 0.66 8.92
C GLY A 36 -15.86 -0.46 9.20
N TYR A 37 -14.77 -0.17 9.92
CA TYR A 37 -13.78 -1.16 10.35
C TYR A 37 -13.75 -1.30 11.88
N ASP A 38 -13.99 -2.51 12.37
CA ASP A 38 -13.91 -2.85 13.79
C ASP A 38 -12.88 -3.98 13.97
N ALA A 39 -11.76 -3.69 14.64
CA ALA A 39 -10.71 -4.67 14.87
C ALA A 39 -11.12 -5.79 15.83
N ALA A 40 -12.18 -5.58 16.65
CA ALA A 40 -12.72 -6.61 17.52
C ALA A 40 -13.67 -7.59 16.79
N ASP A 41 -14.15 -7.23 15.60
CA ASP A 41 -15.00 -8.07 14.75
C ASP A 41 -14.51 -8.05 13.29
N PRO A 42 -13.35 -8.67 13.02
CA PRO A 42 -12.72 -8.60 11.71
C PRO A 42 -13.45 -9.47 10.67
N ARG A 43 -13.60 -8.94 9.46
CA ARG A 43 -14.20 -9.63 8.29
C ARG A 43 -13.11 -10.06 7.32
N GLU A 44 -13.36 -11.10 6.53
CA GLU A 44 -12.43 -11.60 5.49
C GLU A 44 -12.11 -10.56 4.41
N SER A 45 -13.06 -9.70 4.09
CA SER A 45 -12.88 -8.58 3.17
C SER A 45 -13.81 -7.42 3.50
N TYR A 46 -13.44 -6.24 3.02
CA TYR A 46 -14.16 -4.99 3.24
C TYR A 46 -14.42 -4.27 1.91
N PRO A 47 -15.53 -3.53 1.78
CA PRO A 47 -15.73 -2.65 0.64
C PRO A 47 -14.58 -1.65 0.50
N LEU A 48 -14.23 -1.30 -0.74
CA LEU A 48 -13.17 -0.32 -1.03
C LEU A 48 -13.41 1.03 -0.33
N GLY A 49 -14.66 1.47 -0.24
CA GLY A 49 -15.01 2.69 0.49
C GLY A 49 -14.61 2.65 1.97
N VAL A 50 -14.73 1.49 2.63
CA VAL A 50 -14.31 1.31 4.04
C VAL A 50 -12.80 1.43 4.16
N TRP A 51 -12.05 0.84 3.23
CA TRP A 51 -10.59 0.96 3.19
C TRP A 51 -10.14 2.42 3.03
N ARG A 52 -10.75 3.14 2.07
CA ARG A 52 -10.46 4.56 1.83
C ARG A 52 -10.71 5.42 3.06
N GLU A 53 -11.87 5.26 3.69
CA GLU A 53 -12.20 6.02 4.90
C GLU A 53 -11.30 5.64 6.08
N ALA A 54 -10.97 4.36 6.24
CA ALA A 54 -10.03 3.91 7.26
C ALA A 54 -8.64 4.53 7.06
N LEU A 55 -8.12 4.59 5.84
CA LEU A 55 -6.85 5.26 5.54
C LEU A 55 -6.92 6.77 5.79
N ARG A 56 -8.06 7.42 5.49
CA ARG A 56 -8.28 8.84 5.78
C ARG A 56 -8.25 9.13 7.29
N VAL A 57 -8.87 8.26 8.08
CA VAL A 57 -8.80 8.32 9.56
C VAL A 57 -7.36 8.07 10.03
N ALA A 58 -6.70 7.04 9.51
CA ALA A 58 -5.34 6.66 9.87
C ALA A 58 -4.34 7.79 9.64
N ARG A 59 -4.39 8.46 8.47
CA ARG A 59 -3.44 9.54 8.16
C ARG A 59 -3.61 10.74 9.09
N ALA A 60 -4.86 11.09 9.40
CA ALA A 60 -5.16 12.23 10.27
C ALA A 60 -4.74 11.94 11.72
N HIS A 61 -4.82 10.68 12.14
CA HIS A 61 -4.39 10.25 13.47
C HIS A 61 -2.87 10.13 13.58
N ALA A 62 -2.23 9.37 12.68
CA ALA A 62 -0.82 9.02 12.77
C ALA A 62 0.12 10.15 12.32
N HIS A 63 -0.31 10.98 11.36
CA HIS A 63 0.53 11.96 10.70
C HIS A 63 -0.13 13.34 10.56
N PRO A 64 -0.65 13.95 11.64
CA PRO A 64 -1.45 15.18 11.57
C PRO A 64 -0.68 16.40 11.03
N GLN A 65 0.65 16.38 11.12
CA GLN A 65 1.52 17.48 10.70
C GLN A 65 2.01 17.34 9.25
N LEU A 66 1.78 16.20 8.61
CA LEU A 66 2.21 15.95 7.24
C LEU A 66 1.16 16.42 6.25
N THR A 67 1.61 16.83 5.06
CA THR A 67 0.70 16.99 3.92
C THR A 67 0.02 15.66 3.60
N GLU A 68 -1.13 15.71 2.93
CA GLU A 68 -1.88 14.50 2.58
C GLU A 68 -1.04 13.49 1.78
N ALA A 69 -0.27 13.97 0.79
CA ALA A 69 0.62 13.15 0.00
C ALA A 69 1.68 12.44 0.86
N GLN A 70 2.37 13.18 1.72
CA GLN A 70 3.39 12.64 2.62
C GLN A 70 2.80 11.63 3.62
N ALA A 71 1.62 11.92 4.17
CA ALA A 71 0.95 11.06 5.11
C ALA A 71 0.52 9.73 4.48
N TYR A 72 -0.08 9.75 3.28
CA TYR A 72 -0.40 8.52 2.55
C TYR A 72 0.83 7.71 2.20
N ARG A 73 1.92 8.37 1.81
CA ARG A 73 3.18 7.70 1.53
C ARG A 73 3.74 7.00 2.75
N GLU A 74 3.64 7.61 3.92
CA GLU A 74 4.05 6.98 5.17
C GLU A 74 3.15 5.81 5.56
N LEU A 75 1.82 5.94 5.41
CA LEU A 75 0.90 4.81 5.59
C LEU A 75 1.22 3.65 4.64
N GLY A 76 1.63 3.94 3.40
CA GLY A 76 2.09 2.94 2.44
C GLY A 76 3.33 2.17 2.92
N ARG A 77 4.29 2.85 3.55
CA ARG A 77 5.45 2.19 4.15
C ARG A 77 5.03 1.33 5.34
N GLN A 78 4.16 1.87 6.19
CA GLN A 78 3.65 1.22 7.39
C GLN A 78 2.83 -0.04 7.07
N VAL A 79 1.99 -0.05 6.02
CA VAL A 79 1.25 -1.27 5.67
C VAL A 79 2.18 -2.42 5.29
N ILE A 80 3.30 -2.14 4.63
CA ILE A 80 4.29 -3.17 4.28
C ILE A 80 5.05 -3.65 5.51
N GLN A 81 5.41 -2.74 6.41
CA GLN A 81 5.97 -3.11 7.71
C GLN A 81 5.01 -4.07 8.45
N GLY A 82 3.73 -3.72 8.52
CA GLY A 82 2.70 -4.55 9.11
C GLY A 82 2.52 -5.90 8.45
N LEU A 83 2.38 -5.92 7.12
CA LEU A 83 2.27 -7.15 6.34
C LEU A 83 3.49 -8.06 6.53
N SER A 84 4.67 -7.50 6.80
CA SER A 84 5.88 -8.28 7.09
C SER A 84 5.80 -9.07 8.41
N HIS A 85 4.83 -8.80 9.29
CA HIS A 85 4.56 -9.61 10.49
C HIS A 85 3.69 -10.85 10.20
N THR A 86 3.00 -10.90 9.06
CA THR A 86 2.21 -12.07 8.64
C THR A 86 3.13 -13.26 8.29
N LEU A 87 2.62 -14.49 8.28
CA LEU A 87 3.44 -15.66 7.92
C LEU A 87 4.05 -15.54 6.52
N VAL A 88 3.21 -15.22 5.52
CA VAL A 88 3.65 -15.05 4.13
C VAL A 88 4.58 -13.85 3.98
N GLY A 89 4.27 -12.73 4.64
CA GLY A 89 5.09 -11.54 4.61
C GLY A 89 6.46 -11.73 5.25
N ARG A 90 6.56 -12.47 6.36
CA ARG A 90 7.84 -12.84 6.99
C ARG A 90 8.72 -13.66 6.05
N VAL A 91 8.15 -14.67 5.39
CA VAL A 91 8.88 -15.48 4.41
C VAL A 91 9.37 -14.62 3.25
N PHE A 92 8.52 -13.73 2.73
CA PHE A 92 8.91 -12.81 1.67
C PHE A 92 10.03 -11.86 2.11
N ALA A 93 9.91 -11.25 3.29
CA ALA A 93 10.91 -10.31 3.81
C ALA A 93 12.29 -10.96 3.99
N LEU A 94 12.34 -12.22 4.42
CA LEU A 94 13.59 -13.00 4.50
C LEU A 94 14.19 -13.32 3.13
N ALA A 95 13.34 -13.57 2.12
CA ALA A 95 13.78 -13.91 0.77
C ALA A 95 14.13 -12.68 -0.09
N ALA A 96 13.59 -11.50 0.23
CA ALA A 96 13.71 -10.29 -0.59
C ALA A 96 15.17 -9.90 -0.95
N PRO A 97 16.16 -9.94 -0.02
CA PRO A 97 17.56 -9.68 -0.37
C PRO A 97 18.11 -10.61 -1.46
N MET A 98 17.69 -11.88 -1.46
CA MET A 98 18.15 -12.87 -2.45
C MET A 98 17.43 -12.71 -3.79
N LEU A 99 16.17 -12.25 -3.78
CA LEU A 99 15.43 -11.94 -5.01
C LEU A 99 16.01 -10.74 -5.74
N GLY A 100 16.41 -9.71 -4.99
CA GLY A 100 16.95 -8.45 -5.49
C GLY A 100 15.86 -7.46 -5.94
N PRO A 101 16.19 -6.16 -6.02
CA PRO A 101 15.22 -5.08 -6.26
C PRO A 101 14.49 -5.22 -7.59
N ALA A 102 15.21 -5.53 -8.69
CA ALA A 102 14.62 -5.68 -10.01
C ALA A 102 13.53 -6.75 -10.07
N ARG A 103 13.75 -7.89 -9.39
CA ARG A 103 12.76 -8.98 -9.34
C ARG A 103 11.55 -8.60 -8.49
N CYS A 104 11.74 -7.84 -7.41
CA CYS A 104 10.64 -7.30 -6.62
C CYS A 104 9.77 -6.32 -7.41
N VAL A 105 10.37 -5.38 -8.18
CA VAL A 105 9.61 -4.47 -9.07
C VAL A 105 8.87 -5.25 -10.15
N ALA A 106 9.53 -6.20 -10.82
CA ALA A 106 8.90 -7.02 -11.85
C ALA A 106 7.68 -7.82 -11.35
N LYS A 107 7.57 -8.09 -10.04
CA LYS A 107 6.45 -8.81 -9.42
C LYS A 107 5.32 -7.90 -8.93
N MET A 108 5.44 -6.58 -9.05
CA MET A 108 4.39 -5.64 -8.65
C MET A 108 2.99 -5.93 -9.23
N PRO A 109 2.83 -6.35 -10.49
CA PRO A 109 1.50 -6.71 -11.01
C PRO A 109 0.85 -7.86 -10.26
N THR A 110 1.63 -8.79 -9.71
CA THR A 110 1.10 -9.88 -8.87
C THR A 110 0.76 -9.36 -7.48
N TYR A 111 1.62 -8.54 -6.87
CA TYR A 111 1.41 -8.04 -5.51
C TYR A 111 0.21 -7.09 -5.40
N LEU A 112 0.09 -6.12 -6.31
CA LEU A 112 -1.02 -5.18 -6.29
C LEU A 112 -2.35 -5.87 -6.61
N ARG A 113 -2.39 -6.78 -7.60
CA ARG A 113 -3.60 -7.58 -7.87
C ARG A 113 -4.02 -8.47 -6.71
N SER A 114 -3.06 -8.99 -5.94
CA SER A 114 -3.42 -9.73 -4.73
C SER A 114 -4.20 -8.85 -3.75
N SER A 115 -3.85 -7.57 -3.67
CA SER A 115 -4.49 -6.60 -2.76
C SER A 115 -5.84 -6.13 -3.29
N ARG A 116 -5.95 -5.90 -4.61
CA ARG A 116 -7.20 -5.56 -5.29
C ARG A 116 -7.18 -6.06 -6.73
N GLU A 117 -8.14 -6.92 -7.07
CA GLU A 117 -8.18 -7.61 -8.37
C GLU A 117 -8.45 -6.69 -9.57
N ASP A 118 -9.10 -5.56 -9.34
CA ASP A 118 -9.48 -4.56 -10.36
C ASP A 118 -8.36 -3.57 -10.68
N VAL A 119 -7.23 -3.64 -9.96
CA VAL A 119 -6.02 -2.85 -10.26
C VAL A 119 -5.22 -3.51 -11.38
N ARG A 120 -4.94 -2.74 -12.44
CA ARG A 120 -4.09 -3.20 -13.56
C ARG A 120 -2.74 -2.50 -13.49
N VAL A 121 -1.68 -3.27 -13.72
CA VAL A 121 -0.30 -2.79 -13.57
C VAL A 121 0.54 -3.30 -14.73
N HIS A 122 1.25 -2.39 -15.38
CA HIS A 122 2.26 -2.69 -16.38
C HIS A 122 3.63 -2.21 -15.87
N VAL A 123 4.65 -3.05 -16.03
CA VAL A 123 6.00 -2.76 -15.53
C VAL A 123 6.98 -2.88 -16.67
N ARG A 124 7.86 -1.88 -16.80
CA ARG A 124 8.89 -1.83 -17.83
C ARG A 124 10.22 -1.39 -17.22
N ALA A 125 11.29 -2.10 -17.51
CA ALA A 125 12.64 -1.62 -17.21
C ALA A 125 13.01 -0.53 -18.23
N LEU A 126 13.43 0.64 -17.75
CA LEU A 126 14.01 1.70 -18.58
C LEU A 126 15.54 1.54 -18.63
N GLU A 127 16.13 1.24 -17.47
CA GLU A 127 17.55 0.96 -17.29
C GLU A 127 17.74 -0.10 -16.19
N LEU A 128 19.00 -0.44 -15.88
CA LEU A 128 19.32 -1.44 -14.85
C LEU A 128 18.70 -1.14 -13.48
N ARG A 129 18.63 0.14 -13.10
CA ARG A 129 18.11 0.62 -11.80
C ARG A 129 17.01 1.68 -11.94
N LEU A 130 16.38 1.76 -13.11
CA LEU A 130 15.28 2.68 -13.39
C LEU A 130 14.15 1.94 -14.09
N TRP A 131 12.98 1.96 -13.48
CA TRP A 131 11.81 1.20 -13.90
C TRP A 131 10.60 2.12 -13.93
N GLU A 132 9.70 1.83 -14.85
CA GLU A 132 8.41 2.48 -14.98
C GLU A 132 7.32 1.49 -14.61
N VAL A 133 6.40 1.94 -13.77
CA VAL A 133 5.22 1.17 -13.35
C VAL A 133 3.99 2.00 -13.67
N GLU A 134 3.24 1.60 -14.69
CA GLU A 134 1.95 2.19 -15.01
C GLU A 134 0.86 1.46 -14.23
N VAL A 135 0.04 2.21 -13.49
CA VAL A 135 -1.05 1.69 -12.67
C VAL A 135 -2.37 2.30 -13.11
N HIS A 136 -3.35 1.44 -13.35
CA HIS A 136 -4.75 1.82 -13.55
C HIS A 136 -5.56 1.32 -12.37
N ASP A 137 -6.20 2.24 -11.66
CA ASP A 137 -6.98 1.98 -10.45
C ASP A 137 -8.22 2.88 -10.47
N PRO A 138 -9.46 2.34 -10.33
CA PRO A 138 -10.66 3.17 -10.25
C PRO A 138 -10.72 4.08 -9.02
N ASP A 139 -9.88 3.85 -8.00
CA ASP A 139 -9.78 4.68 -6.79
C ASP A 139 -8.32 4.84 -6.38
N PRO A 140 -7.54 5.65 -7.12
CA PRO A 140 -6.09 5.65 -7.02
C PRO A 140 -5.59 6.29 -5.72
N LEU A 141 -4.66 5.61 -5.05
CA LEU A 141 -3.89 6.12 -3.92
C LEU A 141 -2.39 6.11 -4.25
N PRO A 142 -1.92 6.97 -5.17
CA PRO A 142 -0.60 6.82 -5.79
C PRO A 142 0.55 6.98 -4.79
N GLU A 143 0.44 7.90 -3.85
CA GLU A 143 1.45 8.10 -2.80
C GLU A 143 1.51 6.91 -1.83
N PHE A 144 0.36 6.33 -1.49
CA PHE A 144 0.31 5.11 -0.67
C PHE A 144 0.99 3.93 -1.37
N VAL A 145 0.74 3.75 -2.68
CA VAL A 145 1.42 2.71 -3.46
C VAL A 145 2.90 3.00 -3.60
N ALA A 146 3.31 4.26 -3.82
CA ALA A 146 4.72 4.65 -3.87
C ALA A 146 5.45 4.31 -2.56
N GLY A 147 4.86 4.65 -1.41
CA GLY A 147 5.40 4.29 -0.09
C GLY A 147 5.50 2.78 0.12
N SER A 148 4.51 2.03 -0.36
CA SER A 148 4.52 0.56 -0.31
C SER A 148 5.68 -0.01 -1.14
N VAL A 149 5.91 0.50 -2.35
CA VAL A 149 7.02 0.09 -3.21
C VAL A 149 8.37 0.40 -2.58
N GLU A 150 8.52 1.59 -1.99
CA GLU A 150 9.74 1.95 -1.25
C GLU A 150 10.02 0.96 -0.11
N ALA A 151 9.01 0.64 0.70
CA ALA A 151 9.19 -0.29 1.81
C ALA A 151 9.57 -1.70 1.33
N VAL A 152 8.94 -2.20 0.26
CA VAL A 152 9.31 -3.49 -0.35
C VAL A 152 10.76 -3.48 -0.84
N LEU A 153 11.20 -2.41 -1.52
CA LEU A 153 12.57 -2.34 -2.04
C LEU A 153 13.61 -2.19 -0.93
N ARG A 154 13.30 -1.53 0.18
CA ARG A 154 14.18 -1.49 1.35
C ARG A 154 14.47 -2.88 1.92
N LEU A 155 13.53 -3.83 1.82
CA LEU A 155 13.78 -5.23 2.20
C LEU A 155 14.88 -5.89 1.35
N THR A 156 15.16 -5.36 0.17
CA THR A 156 16.25 -5.81 -0.71
C THR A 156 17.59 -5.11 -0.42
N ARG A 157 17.65 -4.29 0.64
CA ARG A 157 18.84 -3.55 1.12
C ARG A 157 19.34 -2.45 0.19
N VAL A 158 18.47 -1.90 -0.66
CA VAL A 158 18.77 -0.73 -1.48
C VAL A 158 18.14 0.53 -0.88
N LEU A 159 18.58 1.70 -1.35
CA LEU A 159 17.93 2.98 -1.09
C LEU A 159 17.01 3.34 -2.27
N PRO A 160 15.69 3.12 -2.17
CA PRO A 160 14.77 3.38 -3.26
C PRO A 160 14.35 4.86 -3.33
N ARG A 161 14.04 5.30 -4.55
CA ARG A 161 13.32 6.54 -4.86
C ARG A 161 12.19 6.21 -5.81
N VAL A 162 10.97 6.62 -5.45
CA VAL A 162 9.79 6.43 -6.29
C VAL A 162 9.19 7.80 -6.61
N GLU A 163 8.99 8.15 -7.87
CA GLU A 163 8.33 9.40 -8.25
C GLU A 163 6.95 9.09 -8.81
N VAL A 164 5.96 9.85 -8.39
CA VAL A 164 4.58 9.72 -8.85
C VAL A 164 4.35 10.74 -9.97
N GLU A 165 3.83 10.27 -11.11
CA GLU A 165 3.35 11.10 -12.20
C GLU A 165 1.89 10.76 -12.48
N LEU A 166 0.97 11.67 -12.14
CA LEU A 166 -0.46 11.48 -12.39
C LEU A 166 -0.75 11.64 -13.88
N GLN A 167 -1.49 10.69 -14.45
CA GLN A 167 -1.90 10.74 -15.87
C GLN A 167 -3.38 11.11 -16.00
N SER A 168 -4.23 10.59 -15.11
CA SER A 168 -5.67 10.87 -15.08
C SER A 168 -6.26 10.62 -13.70
N ALA A 169 -7.59 10.75 -13.58
CA ALA A 169 -8.31 10.42 -12.35
C ALA A 169 -8.27 8.92 -11.97
N SER A 170 -7.87 8.03 -12.88
CA SER A 170 -7.83 6.58 -12.65
C SER A 170 -6.52 5.92 -13.09
N ALA A 171 -5.49 6.72 -13.43
CA ALA A 171 -4.22 6.21 -13.90
C ALA A 171 -3.04 7.10 -13.47
N TYR A 172 -1.94 6.45 -13.10
CA TYR A 172 -0.70 7.12 -12.72
C TYR A 172 0.51 6.23 -13.05
N VAL A 173 1.68 6.86 -13.12
CA VAL A 173 2.96 6.21 -13.34
C VAL A 173 3.84 6.38 -12.10
N LEU A 174 4.53 5.30 -11.71
CA LEU A 174 5.61 5.35 -10.74
C LEU A 174 6.95 5.18 -11.46
N ARG A 175 7.84 6.17 -11.36
CA ARG A 175 9.25 6.00 -11.72
C ARG A 175 10.00 5.46 -10.52
N VAL A 176 10.39 4.20 -10.59
CA VAL A 176 11.03 3.46 -9.51
C VAL A 176 12.53 3.36 -9.80
N SER A 177 13.36 3.83 -8.88
CA SER A 177 14.81 3.75 -8.97
C SER A 177 15.45 3.44 -7.62
N TRP A 178 16.72 3.04 -7.61
CA TRP A 178 17.45 2.78 -6.37
C TRP A 178 18.97 2.91 -6.50
N ILE A 179 19.61 3.14 -5.34
CA ILE A 179 21.06 3.09 -5.16
C ILE A 179 21.40 1.86 -4.29
N ALA A 180 22.51 1.19 -4.61
CA ALA A 180 23.02 0.02 -3.90
C ALA A 180 23.88 0.45 -2.70
#